data_AF-A0A935N4V0-F1
#
_entry.id   AF-A0A935N4V0-F1
#
_cell.length_a   1.000
_cell.length_b   1.000
_cell.length_c   1.000
_cell.angle_alpha   90.00
_cell.angle_beta   90.00
_cell.angle_gamma   90.00
#
_symmetry.space_group_name_H-M   'P 1'
#
loop_
_entity.id
_entity.type
_entity.pdbx_description
1 polymer ?
#
loop_
_entity_poly.entity_id
_entity_poly.type
_entity_poly.pdbx_seq_one_letter_code
_entity_poly.pdbx_strand_id
1 'polypeptide(L)' 'MSYANLSEFISMGGYGAYVWSSFGLCAMAMLMECLTLRSQRRSAIARLLEEMQHADQNNASNESPQS' A
#
# COMPACT_ATOMS: atom_id res chain seq x y z
N MET A 1 30.62 -26.63 3.43
CA MET A 1 31.27 -25.46 2.81
C MET A 1 30.37 -24.98 1.67
N SER A 2 29.64 -23.87 1.80
CA SER A 2 28.87 -23.31 0.66
C SER A 2 28.48 -21.83 0.77
N TYR A 3 28.47 -21.22 1.97
CA TYR A 3 28.08 -19.81 2.16
C TYR A 3 29.24 -18.80 2.02
N ALA A 4 30.50 -19.24 1.94
CA ALA A 4 31.65 -18.35 1.80
C ALA A 4 31.60 -17.56 0.47
N ASN A 5 31.04 -18.17 -0.59
CA ASN A 5 31.01 -17.59 -1.94
C ASN A 5 30.11 -16.36 -2.06
N LEU A 6 28.96 -16.30 -1.36
CA LEU A 6 28.08 -15.12 -1.41
C LEU A 6 28.71 -13.91 -0.72
N SER A 7 29.37 -14.12 0.43
CA SER A 7 30.07 -13.04 1.14
C SER A 7 31.31 -12.57 0.40
N GLU A 8 32.06 -13.47 -0.25
CA GLU A 8 33.15 -13.06 -1.13
C GLU A 8 32.64 -12.29 -2.35
N PHE A 9 31.52 -12.65 -2.97
CA PHE A 9 30.96 -11.89 -4.09
C PHE A 9 30.51 -10.46 -3.70
N ILE A 10 30.05 -10.30 -2.46
CA ILE A 10 29.73 -9.00 -1.87
C ILE A 10 31.02 -8.21 -1.58
N SER A 11 32.10 -8.90 -1.23
CA SER A 11 33.36 -8.31 -0.75
C SER A 11 34.47 -8.19 -1.82
N MET A 12 34.33 -8.79 -3.01
CA MET A 12 35.38 -8.86 -4.05
C MET A 12 35.45 -7.62 -4.96
N GLY A 13 34.65 -6.57 -4.72
CA GLY A 13 34.75 -5.34 -5.51
C GLY A 13 33.60 -4.34 -5.42
N GLY A 14 32.81 -4.31 -4.34
CA GLY A 14 31.82 -3.25 -4.10
C GLY A 14 30.54 -3.26 -4.96
N TYR A 15 30.50 -4.00 -6.08
CA TYR A 15 29.35 -4.01 -6.99
C TYR A 15 28.12 -4.78 -6.48
N GLY A 16 28.31 -5.81 -5.64
CA GLY A 16 27.19 -6.58 -5.09
C GLY A 16 26.24 -5.71 -4.26
N ALA A 17 26.81 -4.85 -3.40
CA ALA A 17 26.03 -3.91 -2.60
C ALA A 17 25.24 -2.91 -3.48
N TYR A 18 25.79 -2.49 -4.63
CA TYR A 18 25.12 -1.58 -5.56
C TYR A 18 23.89 -2.21 -6.21
N VAL A 19 24.01 -3.44 -6.74
CA VAL A 19 22.89 -4.11 -7.42
C VAL A 19 21.75 -4.38 -6.45
N TRP A 20 22.07 -4.89 -5.27
CA TRP A 20 21.09 -5.11 -4.21
C TRP A 20 20.46 -3.82 -3.73
N SER A 21 21.22 -2.72 -3.65
CA SER A 21 20.69 -1.40 -3.30
C SER A 21 19.81 -0.81 -4.39
N SER A 22 20.15 -0.94 -5.68
CA SER A 22 19.31 -0.48 -6.80
C SER A 22 18.03 -1.30 -6.93
N PHE A 23 18.10 -2.63 -6.79
CA PHE A 23 16.92 -3.48 -6.72
C PHE A 23 16.06 -3.16 -5.48
N GLY A 24 16.70 -2.95 -4.33
CA GLY A 24 16.05 -2.53 -3.10
C GLY A 24 15.37 -1.18 -3.24
N LEU A 25 16.01 -0.18 -3.85
CA LEU A 25 15.43 1.14 -4.13
C LEU A 25 14.22 1.03 -5.06
N CYS A 26 14.34 0.25 -6.13
CA CYS A 26 13.25 0.05 -7.08
C CYS A 26 12.05 -0.65 -6.43
N ALA A 27 12.30 -1.73 -5.68
CA ALA A 27 11.27 -2.43 -4.92
C ALA A 27 10.65 -1.54 -3.84
N MET A 28 11.45 -0.71 -3.17
CA MET A 28 10.99 0.22 -2.14
C MET A 28 10.12 1.34 -2.73
N ALA A 29 10.50 1.91 -3.88
CA ALA A 29 9.66 2.85 -4.62
C ALA A 29 8.34 2.20 -5.05
N MET A 30 8.39 0.98 -5.58
CA MET A 30 7.18 0.22 -5.97
C MET A 30 6.28 -0.08 -4.77
N LEU A 31 6.85 -0.40 -3.60
CA LEU A 31 6.13 -0.59 -2.34
C LEU A 31 5.48 0.71 -1.86
N MET A 32 6.20 1.84 -1.86
CA MET A 32 5.64 3.14 -1.48
C MET A 32 4.45 3.52 -2.37
N GLU A 33 4.61 3.38 -3.68
CA GLU A 33 3.54 3.64 -4.64
C GLU A 33 2.35 2.70 -4.39
N CYS A 34 2.61 1.39 -4.21
CA CYS A 34 1.58 0.39 -3.96
C CYS A 34 0.82 0.62 -2.64
N LEU A 35 1.54 1.00 -1.57
CA LEU A 35 0.94 1.34 -0.27
C LEU A 35 0.06 2.59 -0.39
N THR A 36 0.52 3.61 -1.09
CA THR A 36 -0.23 4.84 -1.33
C THR A 36 -1.46 4.55 -2.18
N LEU A 37 -1.34 3.80 -3.28
CA LEU A 37 -2.45 3.37 -4.12
C LEU A 37 -3.45 2.49 -3.34
N ARG A 38 -2.98 1.58 -2.49
CA ARG A 38 -3.85 0.75 -1.64
C ARG A 38 -4.58 1.59 -0.60
N SER A 39 -3.91 2.56 -0.01
CA SER A 39 -4.51 3.50 0.94
C SER A 39 -5.60 4.32 0.26
N GLN A 40 -5.32 4.87 -0.92
CA GLN A 40 -6.28 5.58 -1.76
C GLN A 40 -7.50 4.72 -2.11
N ARG A 41 -7.28 3.43 -2.46
CA ARG A 41 -8.39 2.49 -2.71
C ARG A 41 -9.26 2.26 -1.47
N ARG A 42 -8.66 2.14 -0.27
CA ARG A 42 -9.43 2.03 0.98
C ARG A 42 -10.24 3.30 1.25
N SER A 43 -9.66 4.46 1.03
CA SER A 43 -10.35 5.75 1.19
C SER A 43 -11.50 5.94 0.20
N ALA A 44 -11.36 5.46 -1.04
CA ALA A 44 -12.45 5.51 -2.02
C ALA A 44 -13.62 4.60 -1.62
N ILE A 45 -13.34 3.39 -1.13
CA ILE A 45 -14.38 2.46 -0.65
C ILE A 45 -15.05 2.99 0.62
N ALA A 46 -14.28 3.59 1.54
CA ALA A 46 -14.82 4.17 2.76
C ALA A 46 -15.84 5.29 2.47
N ARG A 47 -15.56 6.15 1.49
CA ARG A 47 -16.48 7.22 1.06
C ARG A 47 -17.79 6.67 0.49
N LEU A 48 -17.72 5.60 -0.31
CA LEU A 48 -18.92 4.97 -0.86
C LEU A 48 -19.80 4.36 0.23
N LEU A 49 -19.19 3.79 1.29
CA LEU A 49 -19.94 3.25 2.42
C LEU A 49 -20.64 4.37 3.22
N GLU A 50 -19.96 5.51 3.38
CA GLU A 50 -20.47 6.66 4.12
C GLU A 50 -21.65 7.34 3.40
N GLU A 51 -21.61 7.42 2.06
CA GLU A 51 -22.75 7.90 1.26
C GLU A 51 -24.00 7.02 1.42
N MET A 52 -23.84 5.70 1.48
CA MET A 52 -24.98 4.78 1.69
C MET A 52 -25.59 4.95 3.08
N GLN A 53 -24.79 5.16 4.12
CA GLN A 53 -25.30 5.39 5.47
C GLN A 53 -26.03 6.73 5.60
N HIS A 54 -25.56 7.78 4.92
CA HIS A 54 -26.24 9.07 4.90
C HIS A 54 -27.56 9.05 4.11
N ALA A 55 -27.63 8.28 3.01
CA ALA A 55 -28.86 8.10 2.26
C ALA A 55 -29.94 7.37 3.09
N ASP A 56 -29.54 6.34 3.83
CA ASP A 56 -30.43 5.57 4.71
C ASP A 56 -30.93 6.41 5.90
N GLN A 57 -30.04 7.19 6.53
CA GLN A 57 -30.41 8.04 7.66
C GLN A 57 -31.32 9.22 7.27
N ASN A 58 -31.08 9.85 6.12
CA ASN A 58 -31.96 10.91 5.61
C ASN A 58 -33.35 10.33 5.28
N ASN A 59 -33.40 9.15 4.67
CA ASN A 59 -34.66 8.47 4.39
C ASN A 59 -35.40 8.11 5.70
N ALA A 60 -34.73 7.52 6.68
CA ALA A 60 -35.26 7.19 8.01
C ALA A 60 -35.79 8.42 8.78
N SER A 61 -35.11 9.57 8.65
CA SER A 61 -35.60 10.82 9.25
C SER A 61 -36.81 11.40 8.51
N ASN A 62 -36.92 11.19 7.20
CA ASN A 62 -38.01 11.66 6.35
C ASN A 62 -39.26 10.75 6.42
N GLU A 63 -39.11 9.48 6.82
CA GLU A 63 -40.22 8.54 7.02
C GLU A 63 -40.75 8.51 8.47
N SER A 64 -40.25 9.40 9.34
CA SER A 64 -40.92 9.77 10.59
C SER A 64 -42.31 10.33 10.24
N PRO A 65 -43.41 9.62 10.54
CA PRO A 65 -44.74 10.03 10.08
C PRO A 65 -45.13 11.34 10.76
N GLN A 66 -45.09 12.44 9.99
CA GLN A 66 -45.83 13.66 10.29
C GLN A 66 -47.32 13.31 10.14
N SER A 67 -47.94 13.06 11.30
CA SER A 67 -49.35 13.18 11.70
C SER A 67 -50.35 13.69 10.66
#